data_AF-A0A4Q5QTW9-F1
#
_entry.id   AF-A0A4Q5QTW9-F1
#
_cell.length_a   1.000
_cell.length_b   1.000
_cell.length_c   1.000
_cell.angle_alpha   90.00
_cell.angle_beta   90.00
_cell.angle_gamma   90.00
#
_symmetry.space_group_name_H-M   'P 1'
#
loop_
_entity.id
_entity.type
_entity.pdbx_description
1 polymer ?
#
loop_
_entity_poly.entity_id
_entity_poly.type
_entity_poly.pdbx_seq_one_letter_code
_entity_poly.pdbx_strand_id
1 'polypeptide(L)'
;MYSSSVLIFKYLGYYINSSNSQGHGIHSPFLFNFIKKVLNDSTDYPAYEKVEAERALLLRDKSLLTITDFGAGSGHSRKNTRKVNNIARHALKTKKYATLLFRMGAYFKPGTIIELGTSLGITTAYLALSQPLARVLTFEGADEIAARAKVLFDRLAINNISLV
;
A
#
# COMPACT_ATOMS: atom_id res chain seq x y z
N MET A 1 -16.19 -10.91 19.19
CA MET A 1 -15.05 -9.97 19.08
C MET A 1 -14.45 -9.80 20.47
N TYR A 2 -13.12 -9.74 20.62
CA TYR A 2 -12.48 -9.55 21.93
C TYR A 2 -12.74 -8.14 22.48
N SER A 3 -12.81 -7.99 23.81
CA SER A 3 -12.84 -6.67 24.45
C SER A 3 -11.48 -5.98 24.33
N SER A 4 -11.46 -4.64 24.42
CA SER A 4 -10.23 -3.85 24.33
C SER A 4 -9.17 -4.30 25.35
N SER A 5 -9.57 -4.62 26.57
CA SER A 5 -8.66 -5.12 27.62
C SER A 5 -8.02 -6.45 27.24
N VAL A 6 -8.81 -7.38 26.69
CA VAL A 6 -8.29 -8.68 26.22
C VAL A 6 -7.31 -8.49 25.06
N LEU A 7 -7.59 -7.56 24.14
CA LEU A 7 -6.66 -7.24 23.04
C LEU A 7 -5.34 -6.65 23.56
N ILE A 8 -5.39 -5.78 24.56
CA ILE A 8 -4.19 -5.22 25.20
C ILE A 8 -3.33 -6.33 25.83
N PHE A 9 -3.92 -7.19 26.65
CA PHE A 9 -3.17 -8.30 27.27
C PHE A 9 -2.60 -9.27 26.23
N LYS A 10 -3.35 -9.59 25.18
CA LYS A 10 -2.86 -10.41 24.07
C LYS A 10 -1.71 -9.75 23.32
N TYR A 11 -1.79 -8.44 23.08
CA TYR A 11 -0.73 -7.70 22.41
C TYR A 11 0.55 -7.63 23.26
N LEU A 12 0.42 -7.38 24.57
CA LEU A 12 1.56 -7.41 25.50
C LEU A 12 2.19 -8.80 25.56
N GLY A 13 1.37 -9.85 25.66
CA GLY A 13 1.83 -11.23 25.62
C GLY A 13 2.55 -11.56 24.31
N TYR A 14 2.05 -11.09 23.16
CA TYR A 14 2.75 -11.22 21.89
C TYR A 14 4.08 -10.46 21.90
N TYR A 15 4.09 -9.21 22.35
CA TYR A 15 5.28 -8.36 22.35
C TYR A 15 6.41 -9.00 23.16
N ILE A 16 6.11 -9.49 24.37
CA ILE A 16 7.08 -10.14 25.26
C ILE A 16 7.55 -11.49 24.71
N ASN A 17 6.64 -12.29 24.15
CA ASN A 17 6.97 -13.66 23.70
C ASN A 17 7.45 -13.74 22.24
N SER A 18 7.39 -12.64 21.48
CA SER A 18 7.77 -12.63 20.07
C SER A 18 9.25 -12.99 19.90
N SER A 19 9.48 -14.23 19.47
CA SER A 19 10.82 -14.75 19.20
C SER A 19 11.26 -14.38 17.79
N ASN A 20 12.57 -14.40 17.52
CA ASN A 20 13.17 -14.27 16.19
C ASN A 20 12.97 -12.91 15.49
N SER A 21 12.45 -11.88 16.18
CA SER A 21 12.28 -10.51 15.66
C SER A 21 13.60 -9.87 15.20
N GLN A 22 14.72 -10.33 15.74
CA GLN A 22 16.08 -9.94 15.35
C GLN A 22 16.79 -10.97 14.45
N GLY A 23 16.08 -11.99 13.96
CA GLY A 23 16.65 -13.06 13.13
C GLY A 23 17.29 -14.21 13.89
N HIS A 24 17.42 -14.13 15.22
CA HIS A 24 17.94 -15.24 16.04
C HIS A 24 17.14 -16.52 15.79
N GLY A 25 17.81 -17.68 15.70
CA GLY A 25 17.16 -18.97 15.50
C GLY A 25 16.60 -19.24 14.09
N ILE A 26 16.80 -18.33 13.13
CA ILE A 26 16.35 -18.52 11.75
C ILE A 26 17.50 -19.06 10.90
N HIS A 27 17.36 -20.32 10.47
CA HIS A 27 18.37 -21.01 9.66
C HIS A 27 18.27 -20.72 8.17
N SER A 28 17.10 -20.29 7.67
CA SER A 28 16.94 -19.91 6.26
C SER A 28 17.64 -18.57 6.00
N PRO A 29 18.69 -18.53 5.16
CA PRO A 29 19.39 -17.28 4.86
C PRO A 29 18.47 -16.25 4.21
N PHE A 30 17.51 -16.71 3.39
CA PHE A 30 16.50 -15.86 2.78
C PHE A 30 15.65 -15.15 3.84
N LEU A 31 15.07 -15.90 4.79
CA LEU A 31 14.18 -15.34 5.81
C LEU A 31 14.97 -14.47 6.80
N PHE A 32 16.16 -14.88 7.18
CA PHE A 32 17.05 -14.09 8.03
C PHE A 32 17.35 -12.73 7.41
N ASN A 33 17.74 -12.72 6.13
CA ASN A 33 18.02 -11.49 5.40
C ASN A 33 16.76 -10.62 5.23
N PHE A 34 15.61 -11.22 4.93
CA PHE A 34 14.34 -10.49 4.85
C PHE A 34 14.03 -9.76 6.16
N ILE A 35 14.20 -10.41 7.32
CA ILE A 35 13.98 -9.77 8.62
C ILE A 35 14.98 -8.63 8.82
N LYS A 36 16.27 -8.91 8.67
CA LYS A 36 17.32 -7.92 8.98
C LYS A 36 17.37 -6.75 8.02
N LYS A 37 17.10 -6.97 6.73
CA LYS A 37 17.30 -6.00 5.65
C LYS A 37 16.01 -5.37 5.12
N VAL A 38 14.85 -5.95 5.41
CA VAL A 38 13.56 -5.44 4.92
C VAL A 38 12.62 -5.09 6.07
N LEU A 39 12.37 -6.01 7.01
CA LEU A 39 11.46 -5.74 8.12
C LEU A 39 12.04 -4.70 9.09
N ASN A 40 13.31 -4.88 9.45
CA ASN A 40 14.02 -4.05 10.44
C ASN A 40 14.76 -2.85 9.82
N ASP A 41 14.69 -2.65 8.51
CA ASP A 41 15.29 -1.48 7.86
C ASP A 41 14.54 -0.19 8.24
N SER A 42 15.16 0.67 9.03
CA SER A 42 14.57 1.94 9.48
C SER A 42 14.93 3.14 8.60
N THR A 43 15.49 2.90 7.40
CA THR A 43 15.87 3.98 6.48
C THR A 43 14.65 4.79 6.05
N ASP A 44 14.78 6.12 6.12
CA ASP A 44 13.79 7.05 5.60
C ASP A 44 14.15 7.43 4.16
N TYR A 45 13.36 6.98 3.20
CA TYR A 45 13.64 7.20 1.79
C TYR A 45 12.92 8.46 1.32
N PRO A 46 13.54 9.33 0.49
CA PRO A 46 12.90 10.56 0.00
C PRO A 46 11.58 10.32 -0.75
N ALA A 47 11.40 9.14 -1.34
CA ALA A 47 10.14 8.73 -1.97
C ALA A 47 8.95 8.74 -0.99
N TYR A 48 9.19 8.49 0.30
CA TYR A 48 8.13 8.40 1.30
C TYR A 48 7.46 9.76 1.49
N GLU A 49 8.23 10.83 1.58
CA GLU A 49 7.68 12.18 1.75
C GLU A 49 6.85 12.60 0.54
N LYS A 50 7.36 12.33 -0.68
CA LYS A 50 6.66 12.64 -1.94
C LYS A 50 5.29 11.97 -2.01
N VAL A 51 5.21 10.68 -1.73
CA VAL A 51 3.94 9.94 -1.80
C VAL A 51 2.99 10.33 -0.66
N GLU A 52 3.51 10.58 0.55
CA GLU A 52 2.68 10.97 1.68
C GLU A 52 2.13 12.40 1.56
N ALA A 53 2.80 13.28 0.81
CA ALA A 53 2.23 14.58 0.42
C ALA A 53 0.96 14.41 -0.43
N GLU A 54 0.98 13.52 -1.42
CA GLU A 54 -0.21 13.19 -2.23
C GLU A 54 -1.31 12.53 -1.38
N ARG A 55 -0.95 11.66 -0.43
CA ARG A 55 -1.91 11.11 0.53
C ARG A 55 -2.63 12.21 1.31
N ALA A 56 -1.89 13.22 1.79
CA ALA A 56 -2.47 14.33 2.53
C ALA A 56 -3.47 15.15 1.69
N LEU A 57 -3.21 15.30 0.38
CA LEU A 57 -4.15 15.92 -0.55
C LEU A 57 -5.42 15.07 -0.70
N LEU A 58 -5.29 13.76 -0.92
CA LEU A 58 -6.44 12.85 -1.04
C LEU A 58 -7.31 12.83 0.23
N LEU A 59 -6.70 12.88 1.42
CA LEU A 59 -7.43 12.92 2.69
C LEU A 59 -8.22 14.23 2.92
N ARG A 60 -7.86 15.31 2.21
CA ARG A 60 -8.55 16.61 2.25
C ARG A 60 -9.57 16.77 1.13
N ASP A 61 -9.45 16.00 0.05
CA ASP A 61 -10.33 16.08 -1.12
C ASP A 61 -11.77 15.60 -0.80
N LYS A 62 -12.73 16.51 -0.92
CA LYS A 62 -14.17 16.25 -0.67
C LYS A 62 -14.96 16.01 -1.96
N SER A 63 -14.32 16.00 -3.13
CA SER A 63 -14.97 15.72 -4.40
C SER A 63 -15.60 14.32 -4.39
N LEU A 64 -16.69 14.18 -5.16
CA LEU A 64 -17.43 12.93 -5.29
C LEU A 64 -16.88 12.17 -6.50
N LEU A 65 -16.71 10.86 -6.32
CA LEU A 65 -16.47 9.93 -7.42
C LEU A 65 -17.65 8.98 -7.54
N THR A 66 -18.05 8.69 -8.77
CA THR A 66 -19.01 7.64 -9.09
C THR A 66 -18.25 6.33 -9.23
N ILE A 67 -18.51 5.40 -8.31
CA ILE A 67 -17.84 4.11 -8.28
C ILE A 67 -18.77 3.06 -8.85
N THR A 68 -18.23 2.28 -9.78
CA THR A 68 -18.78 1.00 -10.20
C THR A 68 -18.11 -0.08 -9.38
N ASP A 69 -18.87 -0.77 -8.53
CA ASP A 69 -18.34 -1.84 -7.67
C ASP A 69 -18.43 -3.19 -8.42
N PHE A 70 -17.28 -3.81 -8.65
CA PHE A 70 -17.16 -5.13 -9.31
C PHE A 70 -16.94 -6.28 -8.30
N GLY A 71 -17.05 -6.01 -6.99
CA GLY A 71 -16.84 -7.00 -5.93
C GLY A 71 -17.99 -8.01 -5.76
N ALA A 72 -17.77 -9.01 -4.92
CA ALA A 72 -18.70 -10.13 -4.68
C ALA A 72 -19.99 -9.77 -3.88
N GLY A 73 -20.34 -8.49 -3.76
CA GLY A 73 -21.46 -7.99 -2.95
C GLY A 73 -22.76 -7.86 -3.76
N SER A 74 -23.68 -8.81 -3.56
CA SER A 74 -25.11 -8.83 -3.91
C SER A 74 -25.54 -8.04 -5.15
N GLY A 75 -25.90 -8.78 -6.20
CA GLY A 75 -26.35 -8.29 -7.49
C GLY A 75 -27.22 -7.04 -7.41
N HIS A 76 -26.87 -6.08 -8.27
CA HIS A 76 -27.48 -4.81 -8.67
C HIS A 76 -26.35 -3.77 -8.68
N SER A 77 -25.83 -3.47 -9.87
CA SER A 77 -24.84 -2.43 -10.13
C SER A 77 -25.35 -1.07 -9.66
N ARG A 78 -25.25 -0.77 -8.37
CA ARG A 78 -25.58 0.54 -7.81
C ARG A 78 -24.38 1.45 -8.07
N LYS A 79 -24.53 2.39 -9.01
CA LYS A 79 -23.65 3.57 -9.09
C LYS A 79 -23.63 4.22 -7.71
N ASN A 80 -22.51 4.12 -7.01
CA ASN A 80 -22.37 4.59 -5.65
C ASN A 80 -21.43 5.80 -5.65
N THR A 81 -21.94 6.96 -5.26
CA THR A 81 -21.11 8.16 -5.13
C THR A 81 -20.40 8.17 -3.78
N ARG A 82 -19.07 8.22 -3.78
CA ARG A 82 -18.27 8.34 -2.56
C ARG A 82 -17.33 9.53 -2.62
N LYS A 83 -17.09 10.18 -1.48
CA LYS A 83 -16.08 11.25 -1.38
C LYS A 83 -14.68 10.66 -1.47
N VAL A 84 -13.77 11.33 -2.17
CA VAL A 84 -12.35 10.92 -2.29
C VAL A 84 -11.72 10.69 -0.92
N ASN A 85 -11.87 11.62 0.01
CA ASN A 85 -11.31 11.47 1.36
C ASN A 85 -11.85 10.26 2.14
N ASN A 86 -13.08 9.82 1.87
CA ASN A 86 -13.64 8.65 2.50
C ASN A 86 -12.98 7.39 1.93
N ILE A 87 -12.83 7.32 0.61
CA ILE A 87 -12.08 6.24 -0.06
C ILE A 87 -10.64 6.22 0.48
N ALA A 88 -9.98 7.39 0.52
CA ALA A 88 -8.61 7.52 0.99
C ALA A 88 -8.41 6.99 2.41
N ARG A 89 -9.34 7.30 3.32
CA ARG A 89 -9.26 6.87 4.73
C ARG A 89 -9.37 5.36 4.92
N HIS A 90 -10.15 4.68 4.07
CA HIS A 90 -10.50 3.27 4.28
C HIS A 90 -9.79 2.30 3.33
N ALA A 91 -9.48 2.73 2.10
CA ALA A 91 -8.90 1.87 1.07
C ALA A 91 -7.36 1.93 1.06
N LEU A 92 -6.77 3.09 1.39
CA LEU A 92 -5.32 3.24 1.30
C LEU A 92 -4.62 2.46 2.39
N LYS A 93 -3.54 1.77 2.02
CA LYS A 93 -2.64 1.16 3.01
C LYS A 93 -2.02 2.24 3.88
N THR A 94 -1.89 1.96 5.16
CA THR A 94 -1.21 2.86 6.10
C THR A 94 0.25 3.06 5.67
N LYS A 95 0.86 4.20 6.04
CA LYS A 95 2.28 4.48 5.77
C LYS A 95 3.18 3.31 6.15
N LYS A 96 2.95 2.69 7.32
CA LYS A 96 3.69 1.53 7.82
C LYS A 96 3.78 0.38 6.80
N TYR A 97 2.67 0.02 6.17
CA TYR A 97 2.66 -1.10 5.22
C TYR A 97 3.12 -0.67 3.83
N ALA A 98 2.84 0.57 3.44
CA ALA A 98 3.30 1.11 2.16
C ALA A 98 4.84 1.24 2.11
N THR A 99 5.47 1.70 3.19
CA THR A 99 6.94 1.72 3.31
C THR A 99 7.53 0.32 3.37
N LEU A 100 6.86 -0.65 4.02
CA LEU A 100 7.29 -2.05 3.98
C LEU A 100 7.32 -2.59 2.55
N LEU A 101 6.25 -2.37 1.77
CA LEU A 101 6.19 -2.78 0.37
C LEU A 101 7.27 -2.14 -0.49
N PHE A 102 7.58 -0.86 -0.23
CA PHE A 102 8.71 -0.20 -0.87
C PHE A 102 10.04 -0.87 -0.53
N ARG A 103 10.32 -1.13 0.75
CA ARG A 103 11.57 -1.81 1.14
C ARG A 103 11.69 -3.19 0.50
N MET A 104 10.58 -3.90 0.33
CA MET A 104 10.54 -5.17 -0.40
C MET A 104 10.95 -5.00 -1.86
N GLY A 105 10.37 -4.05 -2.59
CA GLY A 105 10.72 -3.81 -3.98
C GLY A 105 12.16 -3.32 -4.16
N ALA A 106 12.63 -2.43 -3.29
CA ALA A 106 14.01 -1.93 -3.30
C ALA A 106 15.05 -3.03 -2.99
N TYR A 107 14.71 -3.96 -2.10
CA TYR A 107 15.58 -5.07 -1.72
C TYR A 107 15.62 -6.17 -2.78
N PHE A 108 14.46 -6.65 -3.23
CA PHE A 108 14.36 -7.76 -4.18
C PHE A 108 14.59 -7.35 -5.64
N LYS A 109 14.44 -6.05 -5.94
CA LYS A 109 14.69 -5.47 -7.27
C LYS A 109 13.96 -6.23 -8.40
N PRO A 110 12.65 -6.51 -8.29
CA PRO A 110 11.94 -7.27 -9.31
C PRO A 110 11.95 -6.54 -10.66
N GLY A 111 11.96 -7.29 -11.76
CA GLY A 111 11.78 -6.69 -13.09
C GLY A 111 10.33 -6.35 -13.40
N THR A 112 9.37 -6.97 -12.70
CA THR A 112 7.94 -6.72 -12.87
C THR A 112 7.22 -6.85 -11.53
N ILE A 113 6.30 -5.93 -11.24
CA ILE A 113 5.44 -5.92 -10.06
C ILE A 113 4.00 -5.98 -10.56
N ILE A 114 3.19 -6.88 -9.99
CA ILE A 114 1.75 -6.99 -10.28
C ILE A 114 0.99 -6.61 -9.02
N GLU A 115 0.10 -5.63 -9.12
CA GLU A 115 -0.78 -5.17 -8.05
C GLU A 115 -2.25 -5.34 -8.46
N LEU A 116 -3.03 -6.02 -7.62
CA LEU A 116 -4.47 -6.18 -7.84
C LEU A 116 -5.22 -5.20 -6.94
N GLY A 117 -5.76 -4.14 -7.55
CA GLY A 117 -6.43 -3.04 -6.86
C GLY A 117 -5.53 -1.82 -6.71
N THR A 118 -5.53 -0.95 -7.72
CA THR A 118 -4.79 0.34 -7.69
C THR A 118 -5.36 1.28 -6.62
N SER A 119 -6.68 1.30 -6.45
CA SER A 119 -7.39 2.33 -5.68
C SER A 119 -6.92 3.74 -6.11
N LEU A 120 -6.71 4.67 -5.18
CA LEU A 120 -6.25 6.02 -5.48
C LEU A 120 -4.72 6.11 -5.79
N GLY A 121 -4.03 4.99 -6.01
CA GLY A 121 -2.65 4.96 -6.53
C GLY A 121 -1.52 5.11 -5.51
N ILE A 122 -1.81 5.30 -4.22
CA ILE A 122 -0.74 5.51 -3.22
C ILE A 122 0.18 4.29 -3.08
N THR A 123 -0.38 3.09 -2.94
CA THR A 123 0.42 1.86 -2.81
C THR A 123 1.21 1.58 -4.09
N THR A 124 0.57 1.77 -5.25
CA THR A 124 1.22 1.67 -6.56
C THR A 124 2.41 2.61 -6.68
N ALA A 125 2.30 3.85 -6.22
CA ALA A 125 3.39 4.82 -6.27
C ALA A 125 4.58 4.38 -5.41
N TYR A 126 4.33 3.83 -4.21
CA TYR A 126 5.38 3.22 -3.39
C TYR A 126 6.06 2.06 -4.12
N LEU A 127 5.31 1.16 -4.74
CA LEU A 127 5.87 0.03 -5.48
C LEU A 127 6.70 0.51 -6.69
N ALA A 128 6.20 1.46 -7.46
CA ALA A 128 6.87 1.98 -8.64
C ALA A 128 8.17 2.72 -8.33
N LEU A 129 8.19 3.52 -7.25
CA LEU A 129 9.38 4.24 -6.79
C LEU A 129 10.41 3.34 -6.10
N SER A 130 10.01 2.15 -5.62
CA SER A 130 10.92 1.22 -4.97
C SER A 130 11.93 0.58 -5.92
N GLN A 131 11.55 0.44 -7.19
CA GLN A 131 12.41 -0.06 -8.25
C GLN A 131 12.04 0.66 -9.56
N PRO A 132 12.66 1.81 -9.87
CA PRO A 132 12.33 2.61 -11.06
C PRO A 132 12.50 1.88 -12.40
N LEU A 133 13.33 0.82 -12.43
CA LEU A 133 13.52 -0.03 -13.61
C LEU A 133 12.48 -1.15 -13.74
N ALA A 134 11.65 -1.39 -12.72
CA ALA A 134 10.60 -2.40 -12.78
C ALA A 134 9.43 -1.89 -13.60
N ARG A 135 8.76 -2.79 -14.32
CA ARG A 135 7.42 -2.54 -14.85
C ARG A 135 6.38 -2.82 -13.76
N VAL A 136 5.54 -1.85 -13.41
CA VAL A 136 4.42 -2.04 -12.48
C VAL A 136 3.12 -2.18 -13.26
N LEU A 137 2.48 -3.34 -13.17
CA LEU A 137 1.14 -3.60 -13.69
C LEU A 137 0.16 -3.49 -12.53
N THR A 138 -0.79 -2.55 -12.60
CA THR A 138 -1.81 -2.37 -11.56
C THR A 138 -3.20 -2.36 -12.18
N PHE A 139 -4.17 -2.95 -11.48
CA PHE A 139 -5.50 -3.19 -12.02
C PHE A 139 -6.57 -2.47 -11.20
N GLU A 140 -7.42 -1.68 -11.85
CA GLU A 140 -8.54 -0.98 -11.21
C GLU A 140 -9.81 -1.02 -12.06
N GLY A 141 -10.88 -1.57 -11.49
CA GLY A 141 -12.15 -1.72 -12.23
C GLY A 141 -12.95 -0.42 -12.31
N ALA A 142 -12.77 0.51 -11.38
CA ALA A 142 -13.55 1.74 -11.36
C ALA A 142 -12.85 2.88 -12.14
N ASP A 143 -13.37 3.22 -13.32
CA ASP A 143 -12.80 4.24 -14.22
C ASP A 143 -12.46 5.57 -13.54
N GLU A 144 -13.37 6.10 -12.71
CA GLU A 144 -13.11 7.37 -12.01
C GLU A 144 -12.00 7.26 -10.95
N ILE A 145 -11.84 6.08 -10.32
CA ILE A 145 -10.76 5.82 -9.37
C ILE A 145 -9.43 5.69 -10.13
N ALA A 146 -9.43 4.92 -11.23
CA ALA A 146 -8.28 4.75 -12.11
C ALA A 146 -7.79 6.11 -12.66
N ALA A 147 -8.72 6.97 -13.10
CA ALA A 147 -8.39 8.32 -13.55
C ALA A 147 -7.73 9.17 -12.45
N ARG A 148 -8.20 9.05 -11.20
CA ARG A 148 -7.57 9.75 -10.06
C ARG A 148 -6.18 9.22 -9.73
N ALA A 149 -5.97 7.90 -9.79
CA ALA A 149 -4.66 7.30 -9.61
C ALA A 149 -3.67 7.79 -10.69
N LYS A 150 -4.11 7.87 -11.95
CA LYS A 150 -3.28 8.38 -13.05
C LYS A 150 -2.80 9.81 -12.81
N VAL A 151 -3.68 10.71 -12.37
CA VAL A 151 -3.30 12.10 -12.03
C VAL A 151 -2.23 12.14 -10.93
N LEU A 152 -2.31 11.24 -9.94
CA LEU A 152 -1.30 11.12 -8.90
C LEU A 152 0.05 10.65 -9.48
N PHE A 153 0.04 9.66 -10.38
CA PHE A 153 1.26 9.17 -11.04
C PHE A 153 1.93 10.27 -11.87
N ASP A 154 1.13 11.05 -12.61
CA ASP A 154 1.62 12.17 -13.41
C ASP A 154 2.27 13.24 -12.53
N ARG A 155 1.66 13.60 -11.39
CA ARG A 155 2.23 14.56 -10.42
C ARG A 155 3.55 14.10 -9.81
N LEU A 156 3.67 12.79 -9.57
CA LEU A 156 4.89 12.18 -9.05
C LEU A 156 5.92 11.87 -10.16
N ALA A 157 5.61 12.17 -11.42
CA ALA A 157 6.42 11.86 -12.59
C ALA A 157 6.84 10.38 -12.68
N ILE A 158 5.90 9.48 -12.35
CA ILE A 158 6.14 8.03 -12.36
C ILE A 158 5.79 7.46 -13.73
N ASN A 159 6.81 6.98 -14.45
CA ASN A 159 6.67 6.55 -15.84
C ASN A 159 6.68 5.03 -16.03
N ASN A 160 6.88 4.26 -14.97
CA ASN A 160 7.02 2.80 -15.02
C ASN A 160 5.75 2.03 -14.61
N ILE A 161 4.59 2.72 -14.53
CA ILE A 161 3.29 2.12 -14.22
C ILE A 161 2.48 1.92 -15.50
N SER A 162 1.92 0.74 -15.68
CA SER A 162 0.81 0.46 -16.59
C SER A 162 -0.44 0.19 -15.77
N LEU A 163 -1.38 1.13 -15.81
CA LEU A 163 -2.71 1.00 -15.22
C LEU A 163 -3.62 0.29 -16.22
N VAL A 164 -4.17 -0.86 -15.81
CA VAL A 164 -5.02 -1.75 -16.61
C VAL A 164 -6.44 -1.73 -16.10
#